data_AF-A8E6Y7-F1
#
_entry.id   AF-A8E6Y7-F1
#
_cell.length_a   1.000
_cell.length_b   1.000
_cell.length_c   1.000
_cell.angle_alpha   90.00
_cell.angle_beta   90.00
_cell.angle_gamma   90.00
#
_symmetry.space_group_name_H-M   'P 1'
#
loop_
_entity.id
_entity.type
_entity.pdbx_description
1 polymer ?
#
loop_
_entity_poly.entity_id
_entity_poly.type
_entity_poly.pdbx_seq_one_letter_code
_entity_poly.pdbx_strand_id
1 'polypeptide(L)'
;LNDIGQPLILEKGKVYSSYEEHRGPLLFTSAALGDLIAPQNWCQLAVGSQLDISRLQSHADVSESCTFEILLPNKPTRLVYDENEITITLIPAGRKENGLECNLFYIENGHARYLIVDCLSGYLDFLPKASGSLHTGLCQGIDVLYVDEELLAENQINEDLYSLVDLKKKKKK
;
A
#
# COMPACT_ATOMS: atom_id res chain seq x y z
N LEU A 1 5.18 -8.58 13.38
CA LEU A 1 4.66 -8.07 12.08
C LEU A 1 3.84 -9.15 11.37
N ASN A 2 4.32 -10.40 11.31
CA ASN A 2 3.53 -11.55 10.86
C ASN A 2 2.29 -11.82 11.74
N ASP A 3 2.45 -11.78 13.07
CA ASP A 3 1.36 -12.05 14.03
C ASP A 3 0.24 -11.01 14.05
N ILE A 4 0.45 -9.86 13.40
CA ILE A 4 -0.57 -8.81 13.26
C ILE A 4 -1.11 -8.76 11.83
N GLY A 5 -0.75 -9.71 10.97
CA GLY A 5 -1.26 -9.74 9.61
C GLY A 5 -0.86 -8.53 8.76
N GLN A 6 0.36 -8.01 8.91
CA GLN A 6 0.80 -6.95 8.03
C GLN A 6 1.10 -7.50 6.62
N PRO A 7 0.62 -6.87 5.53
CA PRO A 7 1.00 -7.26 4.19
C PRO A 7 2.49 -7.01 3.95
N LEU A 8 3.10 -7.85 3.12
CA LEU A 8 4.47 -7.65 2.68
C LEU A 8 4.50 -6.54 1.62
N ILE A 9 5.23 -5.46 1.92
CA ILE A 9 5.46 -4.36 0.98
C ILE A 9 6.78 -4.63 0.27
N LEU A 10 6.73 -4.65 -1.06
CA LEU A 10 7.92 -4.89 -1.87
C LEU A 10 8.79 -3.65 -1.99
N GLU A 11 10.09 -3.86 -1.83
CA GLU A 11 11.13 -2.86 -2.06
C GLU A 11 11.98 -3.29 -3.24
N LYS A 12 12.36 -2.34 -4.10
CA LYS A 12 13.14 -2.61 -5.30
C LYS A 12 14.50 -3.24 -4.95
N GLY A 13 14.80 -4.39 -5.55
CA GLY A 13 16.11 -5.06 -5.46
C GLY A 13 16.43 -5.67 -4.09
N LYS A 14 15.46 -5.74 -3.16
CA LYS A 14 15.68 -6.25 -1.81
C LYS A 14 15.58 -7.78 -1.75
N VAL A 15 16.61 -8.41 -1.21
CA VAL A 15 16.57 -9.83 -0.83
C VAL A 15 16.10 -9.91 0.62
N TYR A 16 14.91 -10.47 0.83
CA TYR A 16 14.34 -10.63 2.17
C TYR A 16 15.00 -11.81 2.88
N SER A 17 15.52 -11.58 4.09
CA SER A 17 15.97 -12.67 4.96
C SER A 17 14.78 -13.42 5.57
N SER A 18 14.99 -14.63 6.10
CA SER A 18 13.95 -15.42 6.76
C SER A 18 13.30 -14.73 7.98
N TYR A 19 13.92 -13.67 8.51
CA TYR A 19 13.39 -12.84 9.60
C TYR A 19 12.56 -11.65 9.11
N GLU A 20 12.76 -11.24 7.86
CA GLU A 20 12.06 -10.13 7.19
C GLU A 20 10.95 -10.63 6.26
N GLU A 21 10.97 -11.92 5.92
CA GLU A 21 9.91 -12.56 5.14
C GLU A 21 8.60 -12.52 5.92
N HIS A 22 7.64 -11.78 5.35
CA HIS A 22 6.28 -11.78 5.84
C HIS A 22 5.45 -12.83 5.11
N ARG A 23 4.66 -13.60 5.87
CA ARG A 23 3.78 -14.64 5.33
C ARG A 23 2.47 -14.08 4.76
N GLY A 24 2.24 -12.78 4.93
CA GLY A 24 1.03 -12.11 4.48
C GLY A 24 0.96 -11.90 2.97
N PRO A 25 -0.18 -11.38 2.48
CA PRO A 25 -0.35 -11.05 1.08
C PRO A 25 0.67 -9.99 0.67
N LEU A 26 1.14 -10.12 -0.55
CA LEU A 26 2.09 -9.20 -1.16
C LEU A 26 1.31 -8.03 -1.73
N LEU A 27 1.51 -6.84 -1.16
CA LEU A 27 0.94 -5.62 -1.69
C LEU A 27 1.89 -5.05 -2.74
N PHE A 28 1.48 -5.10 -4.01
CA PHE A 28 2.25 -4.57 -5.10
C PHE A 28 2.00 -3.07 -5.24
N THR A 29 3.07 -2.29 -5.13
CA THR A 29 3.09 -0.83 -5.27
C THR A 29 3.90 -0.43 -6.51
N SER A 30 3.69 0.78 -7.02
CA SER A 30 4.45 1.30 -8.15
C SER A 30 5.96 1.37 -7.90
N ALA A 31 6.38 1.56 -6.64
CA ALA A 31 7.78 1.57 -6.20
C ALA A 31 8.51 0.22 -6.39
N ALA A 32 7.76 -0.88 -6.46
CA ALA A 32 8.32 -2.22 -6.63
C ALA A 32 8.70 -2.56 -8.09
N LEU A 33 8.54 -1.61 -9.02
CA LEU A 33 8.75 -1.82 -10.44
C LEU A 33 10.25 -1.79 -10.81
N GLY A 34 10.76 -2.91 -11.34
CA GLY A 34 12.03 -2.95 -12.07
C GLY A 34 13.01 -4.03 -11.61
N ASP A 35 12.98 -4.43 -10.33
CA ASP A 35 13.86 -5.46 -9.75
C ASP A 35 13.09 -6.25 -8.68
N LEU A 36 12.02 -6.93 -9.11
CA LEU A 36 11.19 -7.71 -8.21
C LEU A 36 11.91 -9.00 -7.81
N ILE A 37 12.20 -9.14 -6.52
CA ILE A 37 12.64 -10.40 -5.93
C ILE A 37 11.46 -10.96 -5.14
N ALA A 38 10.85 -12.03 -5.67
CA ALA A 38 9.75 -12.69 -4.98
C ALA A 38 10.27 -13.31 -3.66
N PRO A 39 9.59 -13.09 -2.53
CA PRO A 39 9.91 -13.78 -1.28
C PRO A 39 9.71 -15.29 -1.45
N GLN A 40 10.43 -16.12 -0.71
CA GLN A 40 10.27 -17.57 -0.82
C GLN A 40 9.09 -18.08 0.00
N ASN A 41 8.80 -17.46 1.15
CA ASN A 41 7.85 -17.98 2.14
C ASN A 41 6.61 -17.10 2.39
N TRP A 42 6.02 -16.54 1.33
CA TRP A 42 4.78 -15.76 1.40
C TRP A 42 3.56 -16.59 0.99
N CYS A 43 2.34 -16.13 1.31
CA CYS A 43 1.10 -16.88 1.04
C CYS A 43 0.67 -16.95 -0.44
N GLN A 44 1.52 -16.51 -1.37
CA GLN A 44 1.26 -16.51 -2.81
C GLN A 44 -0.01 -15.74 -3.23
N LEU A 45 -0.49 -14.80 -2.40
CA LEU A 45 -1.59 -13.90 -2.71
C LEU A 45 -1.06 -12.49 -2.96
N ALA A 46 -1.08 -12.04 -4.21
CA ALA A 46 -0.72 -10.68 -4.58
C ALA A 46 -1.96 -9.78 -4.66
N VAL A 47 -1.88 -8.61 -4.04
CA VAL A 47 -2.97 -7.64 -3.99
C VAL A 47 -2.48 -6.28 -4.49
N GLY A 48 -3.32 -5.55 -5.22
CA GLY A 48 -2.92 -4.27 -5.82
C GLY A 48 -4.00 -3.66 -6.69
N SER A 49 -3.68 -2.54 -7.34
CA SER A 49 -4.57 -1.94 -8.35
C SER A 49 -4.64 -2.83 -9.61
N GLN A 50 -5.64 -2.60 -10.46
CA GLN A 50 -5.76 -3.33 -11.73
C GLN A 50 -4.48 -3.22 -12.58
N LEU A 51 -3.90 -2.02 -12.67
CA LEU A 51 -2.71 -1.77 -13.47
C LEU A 51 -1.49 -2.48 -12.88
N ASP A 52 -1.35 -2.43 -11.57
CA ASP A 52 -0.25 -3.03 -10.81
C ASP A 52 -0.26 -4.56 -10.92
N ILE A 53 -1.43 -5.17 -10.73
CA ILE A 53 -1.60 -6.62 -10.91
C ILE A 53 -1.35 -7.03 -12.36
N SER A 54 -1.83 -6.26 -13.34
CA SER A 54 -1.60 -6.57 -14.76
C SER A 54 -0.10 -6.53 -15.10
N ARG A 55 0.67 -5.60 -14.50
CA ARG A 55 2.13 -5.53 -14.63
C ARG A 55 2.82 -6.70 -13.93
N LEU A 56 2.37 -7.07 -12.74
CA LEU A 56 2.91 -8.23 -12.03
C LEU A 56 2.69 -9.53 -12.80
N GLN A 57 1.50 -9.72 -13.41
CA GLN A 57 1.18 -10.87 -14.25
C GLN A 57 2.06 -10.97 -15.50
N SER A 58 2.57 -9.85 -16.02
CA SER A 58 3.53 -9.89 -17.14
C SER A 58 4.93 -10.41 -16.75
N HIS A 59 5.22 -10.61 -15.47
CA HIS A 59 6.46 -11.22 -14.98
C HIS A 59 6.25 -12.73 -14.81
N ALA A 60 6.93 -13.52 -15.66
CA ALA A 60 6.74 -14.96 -15.78
C ALA A 60 6.89 -15.74 -14.46
N ASP A 61 7.86 -15.37 -13.62
CA ASP A 61 8.17 -16.08 -12.37
C ASP A 61 7.07 -15.97 -11.30
N VAL A 62 6.23 -14.94 -11.38
CA VAL A 62 5.14 -14.71 -10.40
C VAL A 62 3.82 -15.28 -10.90
N SER A 63 3.60 -15.35 -12.22
CA SER A 63 2.32 -15.73 -12.82
C SER A 63 1.87 -17.16 -12.53
N GLU A 64 2.79 -18.12 -12.37
CA GLU A 64 2.44 -19.55 -12.37
C GLU A 64 2.02 -20.10 -11.01
N SER A 65 2.36 -19.42 -9.90
CA SER A 65 2.09 -19.87 -8.53
C SER A 65 1.28 -18.89 -7.69
N CYS A 66 0.91 -17.73 -8.25
CA CYS A 66 0.29 -16.64 -7.50
C CYS A 66 -1.22 -16.52 -7.75
N THR A 67 -1.99 -16.32 -6.68
CA THR A 67 -3.35 -15.82 -6.74
C THR A 67 -3.34 -14.30 -6.73
N PHE A 68 -4.14 -13.67 -7.58
CA PHE A 68 -4.20 -12.21 -7.68
C PHE A 68 -5.55 -11.68 -7.22
N GLU A 69 -5.54 -10.67 -6.36
CA GLU A 69 -6.74 -9.95 -5.94
C GLU A 69 -6.62 -8.48 -6.34
N ILE A 70 -7.62 -8.00 -7.08
CA ILE A 70 -7.65 -6.63 -7.60
C ILE A 70 -8.48 -5.77 -6.67
N LEU A 71 -7.85 -4.75 -6.11
CA LEU A 71 -8.50 -3.80 -5.22
C LEU A 71 -9.29 -2.78 -6.05
N LEU A 72 -10.59 -2.66 -5.75
CA LEU A 72 -11.43 -1.65 -6.38
C LEU A 72 -11.24 -0.29 -5.68
N PRO A 73 -11.18 0.82 -6.44
CA PRO A 73 -11.06 2.16 -5.88
C PRO A 73 -12.10 2.48 -4.82
N ASN A 74 -11.64 2.99 -3.68
CA ASN A 74 -12.45 3.40 -2.52
C ASN A 74 -13.38 2.31 -1.95
N LYS A 75 -13.16 1.04 -2.30
CA LYS A 75 -13.93 -0.08 -1.78
C LYS A 75 -13.06 -0.90 -0.82
N PRO A 76 -13.46 -1.05 0.46
CA PRO A 76 -12.79 -1.95 1.38
C PRO A 76 -12.90 -3.39 0.89
N THR A 77 -11.76 -4.07 0.81
CA THR A 77 -11.64 -5.48 0.48
C THR A 77 -11.10 -6.22 1.69
N ARG A 78 -11.85 -7.21 2.17
CA ARG A 78 -11.42 -8.09 3.27
C ARG A 78 -10.63 -9.26 2.69
N LEU A 79 -9.46 -9.51 3.26
CA LEU A 79 -8.58 -10.61 2.90
C LEU A 79 -8.35 -11.48 4.14
N VAL A 80 -8.50 -12.79 3.96
CA VAL A 80 -8.26 -13.78 5.01
C VAL A 80 -7.11 -14.68 4.56
N TYR A 81 -6.11 -14.83 5.41
CA TYR A 81 -4.93 -15.66 5.14
C TYR A 81 -4.32 -16.13 6.46
N ASP A 82 -3.82 -17.36 6.55
CA ASP A 82 -3.16 -17.91 7.75
C ASP A 82 -3.85 -17.52 9.08
N GLU A 83 -5.18 -17.70 9.16
CA GLU A 83 -6.04 -17.35 10.32
C GLU A 83 -6.09 -15.86 10.70
N ASN A 84 -5.44 -15.00 9.92
CA ASN A 84 -5.47 -13.55 10.04
C ASN A 84 -6.48 -12.94 9.08
N GLU A 85 -6.99 -11.77 9.45
CA GLU A 85 -7.87 -10.97 8.59
C GLU A 85 -7.35 -9.53 8.51
N ILE A 86 -7.26 -9.02 7.28
CA ILE A 86 -7.02 -7.61 7.03
C ILE A 86 -8.08 -7.03 6.10
N THR A 87 -8.33 -5.74 6.25
CA THR A 87 -9.11 -4.94 5.31
C THR A 87 -8.18 -3.97 4.62
N ILE A 88 -8.14 -4.01 3.29
CA ILE A 88 -7.37 -3.07 2.47
C ILE A 88 -8.34 -2.22 1.64
N THR A 89 -8.11 -0.91 1.63
CA THR A 89 -8.81 0.02 0.75
C THR A 89 -7.81 0.77 -0.12
N LEU A 90 -7.94 0.61 -1.44
CA LEU A 90 -7.21 1.40 -2.43
C LEU A 90 -7.83 2.80 -2.55
N ILE A 91 -7.03 3.85 -2.38
CA ILE A 91 -7.45 5.25 -2.46
C ILE A 91 -6.74 5.90 -3.64
N PRO A 92 -7.46 6.23 -4.74
CA PRO A 92 -6.88 6.99 -5.83
C PRO A 92 -6.44 8.37 -5.36
N ALA A 93 -5.21 8.74 -5.70
CA ALA A 93 -4.54 9.98 -5.30
C ALA A 93 -4.09 10.81 -6.51
N GLY A 94 -4.79 10.64 -7.63
CA GLY A 94 -4.53 11.33 -8.89
C GLY A 94 -3.59 10.56 -9.81
N ARG A 95 -2.92 11.30 -10.70
CA ARG A 95 -1.98 10.75 -11.69
C ARG A 95 -0.75 11.65 -11.82
N LYS A 96 0.42 11.06 -12.03
CA LYS A 96 1.65 11.77 -12.41
C LYS A 96 1.53 12.29 -13.85
N GLU A 97 2.38 13.26 -14.21
CA GLU A 97 2.45 13.83 -15.57
C GLU A 97 2.72 12.77 -16.65
N ASN A 98 3.47 11.73 -16.30
CA ASN A 98 3.75 10.58 -17.18
C ASN A 98 2.58 9.59 -17.31
N GLY A 99 1.42 9.90 -16.72
CA GLY A 99 0.21 9.08 -16.80
C GLY A 99 0.13 7.93 -15.79
N LEU A 100 1.12 7.75 -14.93
CA LEU A 100 1.07 6.74 -13.86
C LEU A 100 0.04 7.10 -12.80
N GLU A 101 -0.78 6.12 -12.41
CA GLU A 101 -1.74 6.28 -11.33
C GLU A 101 -1.03 6.39 -9.98
N CYS A 102 -1.46 7.36 -9.19
CA CYS A 102 -0.96 7.55 -7.84
C CYS A 102 -2.02 7.04 -6.87
N ASN A 103 -1.59 6.17 -5.98
CA ASN A 103 -2.47 5.43 -5.10
C ASN A 103 -1.97 5.53 -3.65
N LEU A 104 -2.91 5.47 -2.72
CA LEU A 104 -2.65 5.16 -1.32
C LEU A 104 -3.36 3.85 -0.98
N PHE A 105 -2.78 3.10 -0.05
CA PHE A 105 -3.42 1.93 0.52
C PHE A 105 -3.66 2.17 2.00
N TYR A 106 -4.93 2.13 2.38
CA TYR A 106 -5.35 2.14 3.78
C TYR A 106 -5.57 0.71 4.23
N ILE A 107 -4.94 0.29 5.33
CA ILE A 107 -5.02 -1.09 5.82
C ILE A 107 -5.41 -1.09 7.30
N GLU A 108 -6.34 -1.97 7.65
CA GLU A 108 -6.75 -2.24 9.04
C GLU A 108 -6.71 -3.74 9.31
N ASN A 109 -6.13 -4.14 10.44
CA ASN A 109 -6.03 -5.55 10.87
C ASN A 109 -6.62 -5.79 12.26
N GLY A 110 -7.44 -4.85 12.77
CA GLY A 110 -7.99 -4.88 14.13
C GLY A 110 -7.02 -4.47 15.25
N HIS A 111 -5.72 -4.40 14.98
CA HIS A 111 -4.68 -4.02 15.95
C HIS A 111 -4.05 -2.66 15.65
N ALA A 112 -3.85 -2.36 14.37
CA ALA A 112 -3.17 -1.17 13.87
C ALA A 112 -3.78 -0.72 12.54
N ARG A 113 -3.57 0.56 12.24
CA ARG A 113 -4.00 1.20 11.00
C ARG A 113 -2.79 1.74 10.27
N TYR A 114 -2.65 1.28 9.03
CA TYR A 114 -1.53 1.61 8.17
C TYR A 114 -2.02 2.48 7.03
N LEU A 115 -1.18 3.41 6.63
CA LEU A 115 -1.35 4.12 5.37
C LEU A 115 -0.05 4.00 4.59
N ILE A 116 -0.14 3.43 3.41
CA ILE A 116 0.98 3.30 2.48
C ILE A 116 0.76 4.32 1.38
N VAL A 117 1.74 5.21 1.24
CA VAL A 117 1.76 6.25 0.21
C VAL A 117 2.69 5.77 -0.89
N ASP A 118 2.10 5.16 -1.91
CA ASP A 118 2.82 4.64 -3.07
C ASP A 118 3.20 5.80 -4.01
N CYS A 119 2.24 6.64 -4.36
CA CYS A 119 2.51 7.89 -5.05
C CYS A 119 1.51 8.97 -4.63
N LEU A 120 1.97 10.23 -4.60
CA LEU A 120 1.13 11.42 -4.50
C LEU A 120 1.28 12.26 -5.78
N SER A 121 0.16 12.52 -6.46
CA SER A 121 0.10 13.70 -7.33
C SER A 121 -0.03 14.91 -6.39
N GLY A 122 0.70 16.00 -6.64
CA GLY A 122 0.96 17.10 -5.69
C GLY A 122 -0.24 17.97 -5.28
N TYR A 123 -1.40 17.35 -5.01
CA TYR A 123 -2.59 17.95 -4.41
C TYR A 123 -3.35 16.89 -3.59
N LEU A 124 -3.86 17.28 -2.42
CA LEU A 124 -4.71 16.43 -1.56
C LEU A 124 -6.22 16.49 -1.90
N ASP A 125 -6.59 16.85 -3.13
CA ASP A 125 -7.99 17.02 -3.57
C ASP A 125 -8.77 15.69 -3.67
N PHE A 126 -8.06 14.56 -3.58
CA PHE A 126 -8.64 13.23 -3.47
C PHE A 126 -9.24 12.96 -2.09
N LEU A 127 -8.75 13.63 -1.03
CA LEU A 127 -9.19 13.36 0.34
C LEU A 127 -10.70 13.51 0.52
N PRO A 128 -11.38 14.59 0.06
CA PRO A 128 -12.83 14.71 0.20
C PRO A 128 -13.63 13.65 -0.59
N LYS A 129 -13.00 13.01 -1.57
CA LYS A 129 -13.60 11.98 -2.44
C LYS A 129 -13.25 10.56 -1.98
N ALA A 130 -12.42 10.44 -0.95
CA ALA A 130 -11.92 9.16 -0.47
C ALA A 130 -13.02 8.35 0.26
N SER A 131 -12.77 7.06 0.40
CA SER A 131 -13.67 6.16 1.13
C SER A 131 -13.97 6.64 2.56
N GLY A 132 -15.19 6.35 3.03
CA GLY A 132 -15.57 6.58 4.44
C GLY A 132 -14.68 5.84 5.45
N SER A 133 -14.10 4.70 5.04
CA SER A 133 -13.10 3.97 5.84
C SER A 133 -11.84 4.79 6.07
N LEU A 134 -11.31 5.47 5.04
CA LEU A 134 -10.13 6.32 5.21
C LEU A 134 -10.45 7.49 6.14
N HIS A 135 -11.60 8.15 5.97
CA HIS A 135 -12.00 9.26 6.83
C HIS A 135 -12.11 8.84 8.30
N THR A 136 -12.74 7.69 8.55
CA THR A 136 -12.86 7.11 9.89
C THR A 136 -11.48 6.81 10.47
N GLY A 137 -10.60 6.20 9.68
CA GLY A 137 -9.22 5.92 10.04
C GLY A 137 -8.45 7.17 10.43
N LEU A 138 -8.46 8.20 9.58
CA LEU A 138 -7.82 9.50 9.85
C LEU A 138 -8.34 10.15 11.13
N CYS A 139 -9.67 10.12 11.38
CA CYS A 139 -10.25 10.66 12.61
C CYS A 139 -9.78 9.92 13.87
N GLN A 140 -9.61 8.61 13.77
CA GLN A 140 -9.18 7.77 14.88
C GLN A 140 -7.63 7.72 15.02
N GLY A 141 -6.88 8.20 14.03
CA GLY A 141 -5.41 8.27 13.95
C GLY A 141 -4.79 7.23 13.01
N ILE A 142 -3.57 7.41 12.52
CA ILE A 142 -2.85 6.38 11.75
C ILE A 142 -1.63 5.95 12.56
N ASP A 143 -1.48 4.65 12.78
CA ASP A 143 -0.42 4.10 13.64
C ASP A 143 0.91 3.98 12.89
N VAL A 144 0.86 3.61 11.59
CA VAL A 144 2.05 3.43 10.75
C VAL A 144 1.87 4.11 9.39
N LEU A 145 2.90 4.82 8.94
CA LEU A 145 2.97 5.45 7.63
C LEU A 145 4.15 4.88 6.85
N TYR A 146 3.89 4.32 5.67
CA TYR A 146 4.91 4.01 4.69
C TYR A 146 4.89 5.07 3.61
N VAL A 147 6.07 5.60 3.26
CA VAL A 147 6.25 6.59 2.20
C VAL A 147 7.37 6.07 1.32
N ASP A 148 7.16 6.07 0.00
CA ASP A 148 8.23 5.84 -0.96
C ASP A 148 9.36 6.87 -0.77
N GLU A 149 10.61 6.40 -0.67
CA GLU A 149 11.79 7.26 -0.53
C GLU A 149 11.95 8.22 -1.70
N GLU A 150 11.46 7.88 -2.89
CA GLU A 150 11.44 8.80 -4.03
C GLU A 150 10.63 10.08 -3.74
N LEU A 151 9.61 10.01 -2.88
CA LEU A 151 8.83 11.18 -2.44
C LEU A 151 9.55 12.03 -1.40
N LEU A 152 10.66 11.54 -0.84
CA LEU A 152 11.48 12.21 0.18
C LEU A 152 12.78 12.81 -0.39
N ALA A 153 13.02 12.68 -1.70
CA ALA A 153 14.27 13.13 -2.32
C ALA A 153 14.55 14.64 -2.05
N GLU A 154 15.79 14.91 -1.61
CA GLU A 154 16.25 16.12 -0.89
C GLU A 154 16.01 17.48 -1.58
N ASN A 155 15.61 17.50 -2.86
CA ASN A 155 15.58 18.71 -3.67
C ASN A 155 14.19 19.35 -3.84
N GLN A 156 13.12 18.74 -3.31
CA GLN A 156 11.77 19.31 -3.34
C GLN A 156 11.03 19.04 -2.03
N ILE A 157 10.60 20.10 -1.36
CA ILE A 157 9.69 19.99 -0.21
C ILE A 157 8.34 19.50 -0.74
N ASN A 158 7.96 18.26 -0.42
CA ASN A 158 6.64 17.71 -0.73
C ASN A 158 5.62 18.20 0.31
N GLU A 159 5.11 19.42 0.14
CA GLU A 159 4.15 20.04 1.07
C GLU A 159 2.89 19.19 1.28
N ASP A 160 2.47 18.42 0.28
CA ASP A 160 1.33 17.50 0.38
C ASP A 160 1.61 16.33 1.30
N LEU A 161 2.83 15.78 1.27
CA LEU A 161 3.25 14.74 2.20
C LEU A 161 3.25 15.28 3.64
N TYR A 162 3.78 16.48 3.86
CA TYR A 162 3.73 17.13 5.18
C TYR A 162 2.30 17.37 5.66
N SER A 163 1.43 17.85 4.75
CA SER A 163 0.01 18.07 5.02
C SER A 163 -0.71 16.75 5.35
N LEU A 164 -0.39 15.67 4.62
CA LEU A 164 -0.91 14.34 4.87
C LEU A 164 -0.45 13.78 6.22
N VAL A 165 0.80 14.00 6.59
CA VAL A 165 1.34 13.62 7.90
C VAL A 165 0.64 14.39 9.03
N ASP A 166 0.39 15.69 8.85
CA ASP A 166 -0.28 16.49 9.87
C ASP A 166 -1.75 16.08 10.07
N LEU A 167 -2.43 15.68 8.99
CA LEU A 167 -3.81 15.15 9.04
C LEU A 167 -3.94 13.87 9.86
N LYS A 168 -2.87 13.11 10.07
CA LYS A 168 -2.87 11.87 10.87
C LYS A 168 -2.87 12.11 12.37
N LYS A 169 -2.44 13.30 12.81
CA LYS A 169 -2.40 13.60 14.25
C LYS A 169 -3.83 13.63 14.76
N LYS A 170 -4.11 12.76 15.75
CA LYS A 170 -5.38 12.73 16.46
C LYS A 170 -5.70 14.15 16.94
N LYS A 171 -6.71 14.79 16.35
CA LYS A 171 -7.13 16.12 16.78
C LYS A 171 -7.69 15.97 18.19
N LYS A 172 -6.95 16.45 19.19
CA LYS A 172 -7.46 16.54 20.57
C LYS A 172 -8.72 17.39 20.52
N LYS A 173 -9.87 16.77 20.82
CA LYS A 173 -11.06 17.51 21.25
C LYS A 173 -10.89 17.92 22.69
#